data_AF-A0AA50YJH3-F1
#
_entry.id   AF-A0AA50YJH3-F1
#
_cell.length_a   1.000
_cell.length_b   1.000
_cell.length_c   1.000
_cell.angle_alpha   90.00
_cell.angle_beta   90.00
_cell.angle_gamma   90.00
#
_symmetry.space_group_name_H-M   'P 1'
#
loop_
_entity.id
_entity.type
_entity.pdbx_description
1 polymer ?
#
loop_
_entity_poly.entity_id
_entity_poly.type
_entity_poly.pdbx_seq_one_letter_code
_entity_poly.pdbx_strand_id
1 'polypeptide(L)'
;RKIGFSIIEIGSVTPEPQPGNPKPRVFRLIEDGAVINRYGFNSEGHNEVYKKIESVDKALLDKGLLGINLGKNKHSEDAVHDYISGINKFYDVADYFVINIS
;
A
#
# COMPACT_ATOMS: atom_id res chain seq x y z
N ARG A 1 2.16 4.97 15.84
CA ARG A 1 0.69 5.14 15.85
C ARG A 1 0.26 6.14 16.95
N LYS A 2 0.41 7.45 16.73
CA LYS A 2 0.18 8.50 17.76
C LYS A 2 -1.21 9.15 17.73
N ILE A 3 -2.04 8.81 16.74
CA ILE A 3 -3.32 9.49 16.44
C ILE A 3 -4.56 8.61 16.70
N GLY A 4 -4.41 7.50 17.43
CA GLY A 4 -5.54 6.71 17.96
C GLY A 4 -5.98 5.47 17.16
N PHE A 5 -5.41 5.20 15.98
CA PHE A 5 -5.76 3.99 15.21
C PHE A 5 -5.08 2.73 15.74
N SER A 6 -5.89 1.68 16.00
CA SER A 6 -5.42 0.33 16.37
C SER A 6 -4.91 -0.49 15.19
N ILE A 7 -5.32 -0.12 13.96
CA ILE A 7 -4.95 -0.80 12.72
C ILE A 7 -4.50 0.25 11.70
N ILE A 8 -3.44 -0.04 10.97
CA ILE A 8 -3.00 0.75 9.82
C ILE A 8 -2.84 -0.19 8.63
N GLU A 9 -3.44 0.17 7.50
CA GLU A 9 -3.22 -0.48 6.22
C GLU A 9 -2.34 0.43 5.34
N ILE A 10 -1.23 -0.10 4.83
CA ILE A 10 -0.36 0.61 3.88
C ILE A 10 -0.57 0.07 2.47
N GLY A 11 -0.32 0.91 1.46
CA GLY A 11 -0.42 0.54 0.04
C GLY A 11 -1.56 1.26 -0.71
N SER A 12 -2.01 0.74 -1.85
CA SER A 12 -1.58 -0.50 -2.48
C SER A 12 -0.12 -0.47 -2.93
N VAL A 13 0.67 -1.45 -2.49
CA VAL A 13 2.07 -1.62 -2.89
C VAL A 13 2.13 -2.54 -4.10
N THR A 14 2.92 -2.18 -5.11
CA THR A 14 3.16 -2.99 -6.29
C THR A 14 4.56 -3.60 -6.25
N PRO A 15 4.84 -4.70 -6.97
CA PRO A 15 6.18 -5.28 -7.04
C PRO A 15 7.26 -4.26 -7.41
N GLU A 16 7.11 -3.64 -8.57
CA GLU A 16 8.01 -2.61 -9.07
C GLU A 16 7.50 -1.20 -8.77
N PRO A 17 8.39 -0.21 -8.63
CA PRO A 17 8.00 1.18 -8.52
C PRO A 17 7.24 1.65 -9.76
N GLN A 18 6.21 2.46 -9.55
CA GLN A 18 5.50 3.11 -10.66
C GLN A 18 4.92 4.46 -10.24
N PRO A 19 4.93 5.47 -11.12
CA PRO A 19 4.56 6.84 -10.76
C PRO A 19 3.04 7.04 -10.61
N GLY A 20 2.21 6.10 -11.07
CA GLY A 20 0.77 6.25 -11.22
C GLY A 20 0.38 7.16 -12.40
N ASN A 21 -0.88 7.60 -12.44
CA ASN A 21 -1.40 8.46 -13.52
C ASN A 21 -0.88 9.90 -13.43
N PRO A 22 -0.79 10.67 -14.53
CA PRO A 22 -0.39 12.08 -14.49
C PRO A 22 -1.25 12.93 -13.55
N LYS A 23 -0.67 13.99 -12.98
CA LYS A 23 -1.40 14.99 -12.18
C LYS A 23 -2.14 15.98 -13.12
N PRO A 24 -3.28 16.57 -12.70
CA PRO A 24 -3.99 16.38 -11.42
C PRO A 24 -4.82 15.09 -11.38
N ARG A 25 -4.80 14.42 -10.22
CA ARG A 25 -5.38 13.07 -10.03
C ARG A 25 -6.10 12.85 -8.70
N VAL A 26 -6.31 13.91 -7.92
CA VAL A 26 -7.11 13.92 -6.70
C VAL A 26 -7.84 15.26 -6.61
N PHE A 27 -9.14 15.20 -6.32
CA PHE A 27 -10.04 16.34 -6.34
C PHE A 27 -10.94 16.25 -5.11
N ARG A 28 -11.02 17.34 -4.33
CA ARG A 28 -11.91 17.43 -3.17
C ARG A 28 -13.20 18.12 -3.57
N LEU A 29 -14.32 17.54 -3.17
CA LEU A 29 -15.68 18.05 -3.34
C LEU A 29 -16.18 18.41 -1.95
N ILE A 30 -15.87 19.63 -1.50
CA ILE A 30 -16.05 20.01 -0.08
C ILE A 30 -17.52 20.04 0.31
N GLU A 31 -18.38 20.55 -0.57
CA GLU A 31 -19.83 20.65 -0.34
C GLU A 31 -20.47 19.26 -0.19
N ASP A 32 -19.95 18.26 -0.91
CA ASP A 32 -20.42 16.88 -0.84
C ASP A 32 -19.74 16.04 0.25
N GLY A 33 -18.71 16.58 0.92
CA GLY A 33 -17.86 15.80 1.83
C GLY A 33 -17.12 14.64 1.13
N ALA A 34 -16.80 14.78 -0.16
CA ALA A 34 -16.32 13.69 -1.01
C ALA A 34 -14.93 13.95 -1.64
N VAL A 35 -14.32 12.88 -2.15
CA VAL A 35 -13.04 12.91 -2.88
C VAL A 35 -13.12 12.01 -4.12
N ILE A 36 -12.72 12.55 -5.26
CA ILE A 36 -12.48 11.77 -6.48
C ILE A 36 -10.97 11.61 -6.65
N ASN A 37 -10.51 10.38 -6.87
CA ASN A 37 -9.11 10.11 -7.20
C ASN A 37 -8.97 9.18 -8.40
N ARG A 38 -7.84 9.28 -9.08
CA ARG A 38 -7.42 8.42 -10.19
C ARG A 38 -5.92 8.18 -10.11
N TYR A 39 -5.44 7.75 -8.95
CA TYR A 39 -4.00 7.58 -8.68
C TYR A 39 -3.35 6.54 -9.59
N GLY A 40 -3.99 5.39 -9.81
CA GLY A 40 -3.44 4.29 -10.60
C GLY A 40 -2.23 3.63 -9.94
N PHE A 41 -2.33 3.32 -8.65
CA PHE A 41 -1.29 2.70 -7.82
C PHE A 41 0.09 3.36 -7.97
N ASN A 42 0.23 4.62 -7.59
CA ASN A 42 1.57 5.19 -7.44
C ASN A 42 2.28 4.54 -6.23
N SER A 43 3.31 3.75 -6.49
CA SER A 43 4.03 2.97 -5.48
C SER A 43 5.53 3.09 -5.67
N GLU A 44 6.28 3.00 -4.58
CA GLU A 44 7.76 2.95 -4.60
C GLU A 44 8.30 1.53 -4.75
N GLY A 45 7.43 0.53 -4.88
CA GLY A 45 7.81 -0.87 -5.04
C GLY A 45 7.99 -1.61 -3.72
N HIS A 46 7.95 -2.94 -3.80
CA HIS A 46 8.07 -3.84 -2.66
C HIS A 46 9.35 -3.60 -1.84
N ASN A 47 10.49 -3.45 -2.51
CA ASN A 47 11.78 -3.31 -1.85
C ASN A 47 11.91 -2.03 -1.03
N GLU A 48 11.49 -0.89 -1.58
CA GLU A 48 11.59 0.39 -0.87
C GLU A 48 10.58 0.48 0.28
N VAL A 49 9.37 -0.04 0.08
CA VAL A 49 8.38 -0.11 1.17
C VAL A 49 8.85 -1.01 2.30
N TYR A 50 9.44 -2.16 1.99
CA TYR A 50 9.97 -3.08 3.02
C TYR A 50 11.06 -2.40 3.87
N LYS A 51 12.04 -1.75 3.23
CA LYS A 51 13.08 -0.98 3.93
C LYS A 51 12.50 0.09 4.85
N LYS A 52 11.45 0.80 4.39
CA LYS A 52 10.75 1.79 5.21
C LYS A 52 10.13 1.16 6.44
N ILE A 53 9.46 0.02 6.30
CA ILE A 53 8.89 -0.73 7.45
C ILE A 53 10.00 -1.13 8.43
N GLU A 54 11.12 -1.67 7.96
CA GLU A 54 12.25 -2.07 8.82
C GLU A 54 12.85 -0.89 9.60
N SER A 55 12.81 0.31 9.03
CA SER A 55 13.29 1.53 9.71
C SER A 55 12.35 2.10 10.76
N VAL A 56 11.10 1.60 10.85
CA VAL A 56 10.15 2.03 11.86
C VAL A 56 10.51 1.40 13.21
N ASP A 57 10.45 2.20 14.27
CA ASP A 57 10.62 1.71 15.65
C ASP A 57 9.63 0.56 15.93
N LYS A 58 10.16 -0.61 16.29
CA LYS A 58 9.38 -1.81 16.59
C LYS A 58 8.35 -1.57 17.70
N ALA A 59 8.68 -0.73 18.70
CA ALA A 59 7.73 -0.39 19.77
C ALA A 59 6.50 0.38 19.26
N LEU A 60 6.57 0.99 18.06
CA LEU A 60 5.42 1.60 17.39
C LEU A 60 4.60 0.57 16.59
N LEU A 61 5.27 -0.47 16.07
CA LEU A 61 4.65 -1.59 15.37
C LEU A 61 3.90 -2.50 16.35
N ASP A 62 4.42 -2.70 17.56
CA ASP A 62 3.80 -3.57 18.58
C ASP A 62 2.48 -3.04 19.18
N LYS A 63 2.11 -1.79 18.87
CA LYS A 63 0.92 -1.12 19.44
C LYS A 63 -0.36 -1.24 18.59
N GLY A 64 -0.43 -2.22 17.69
CA GLY A 64 -1.56 -2.39 16.76
C GLY A 64 -1.22 -3.23 15.54
N LEU A 65 -2.18 -3.45 14.64
CA LEU A 65 -1.99 -4.31 13.46
C LEU A 65 -1.53 -3.52 12.23
N LEU A 66 -0.60 -4.10 11.48
CA LEU A 66 -0.10 -3.62 10.19
C LEU A 66 -0.68 -4.50 9.08
N GLY A 67 -1.59 -3.92 8.30
CA GLY A 67 -2.07 -4.48 7.06
C GLY A 67 -1.22 -4.04 5.88
N ILE A 68 -0.94 -4.95 4.96
CA ILE A 68 -0.30 -4.61 3.70
C ILE A 68 -1.25 -4.91 2.54
N ASN A 69 -1.66 -3.84 1.88
CA ASN A 69 -2.49 -3.89 0.70
C ASN A 69 -1.60 -4.06 -0.54
N LEU A 70 -1.83 -5.14 -1.28
CA LEU A 70 -1.06 -5.54 -2.45
C LEU A 70 -1.85 -5.24 -3.73
N GLY A 71 -1.16 -4.61 -4.68
CA GLY A 71 -1.67 -4.32 -6.01
C GLY A 71 -0.75 -4.89 -7.09
N LYS A 72 -1.30 -5.11 -8.28
CA LYS A 72 -0.50 -5.48 -9.45
C LYS A 72 0.17 -4.26 -10.10
N ASN A 73 1.32 -4.46 -10.74
CA ASN A 73 1.88 -3.43 -11.60
C ASN A 73 0.98 -3.17 -12.81
N LYS A 74 0.97 -1.93 -13.31
CA LYS A 74 0.08 -1.49 -14.40
C LYS A 74 0.20 -2.37 -15.65
N HIS A 75 1.42 -2.72 -16.00
CA HIS A 75 1.78 -3.51 -17.19
C HIS A 75 2.04 -4.99 -16.88
N SER A 76 1.77 -5.45 -15.66
CA SER A 76 1.90 -6.87 -15.34
C SER A 76 0.83 -7.68 -16.05
N GLU A 77 1.28 -8.71 -16.76
CA GLU A 77 0.45 -9.73 -17.42
C GLU A 77 0.07 -10.86 -16.46
N ASP A 78 0.78 -11.00 -15.33
CA ASP A 78 0.54 -12.01 -14.30
C ASP A 78 0.25 -11.36 -12.94
N ALA A 79 -1.01 -10.98 -12.74
CA ALA A 79 -1.45 -10.38 -11.48
C ALA A 79 -1.29 -11.33 -10.28
N VAL A 80 -1.43 -12.65 -10.50
CA VAL A 80 -1.32 -13.64 -9.42
C VAL A 80 0.11 -13.67 -8.89
N HIS A 81 1.09 -13.66 -9.79
CA HIS A 81 2.50 -13.58 -9.42
C HIS A 81 2.81 -12.28 -8.65
N ASP A 82 2.26 -11.14 -9.06
CA ASP A 82 2.45 -9.87 -8.34
C ASP A 82 1.99 -9.99 -6.88
N TYR A 83 0.81 -10.57 -6.63
CA TYR A 83 0.30 -10.78 -5.27
C TYR A 83 1.16 -11.77 -4.46
N ILE A 84 1.53 -12.90 -5.05
CA ILE A 84 2.39 -13.90 -4.39
C ILE A 84 3.75 -13.28 -4.02
N SER A 85 4.33 -12.47 -4.91
CA SER A 85 5.60 -11.79 -4.66
C SER A 85 5.49 -10.81 -3.47
N GLY A 86 4.34 -10.14 -3.32
CA GLY A 86 4.06 -9.26 -2.19
C GLY A 86 3.95 -10.03 -0.88
N ILE A 87 3.18 -11.12 -0.87
CA ILE A 87 3.07 -11.99 0.32
C ILE A 87 4.46 -12.48 0.72
N ASN A 88 5.23 -13.04 -0.22
CA ASN A 88 6.58 -13.52 0.05
C ASN A 88 7.55 -12.42 0.49
N LYS A 89 7.34 -11.18 0.06
CA LYS A 89 8.19 -10.06 0.48
C LYS A 89 7.93 -9.63 1.91
N PHE A 90 6.67 -9.66 2.34
CA PHE A 90 6.26 -9.00 3.60
C PHE A 90 5.69 -9.95 4.66
N TYR A 91 5.73 -11.27 4.45
CA TYR A 91 5.12 -12.25 5.37
C TYR A 91 5.61 -12.15 6.82
N ASP A 92 6.81 -11.63 7.03
CA ASP A 92 7.46 -11.50 8.33
C ASP A 92 7.20 -10.15 9.02
N VAL A 93 6.56 -9.20 8.32
CA VAL A 93 6.23 -7.87 8.85
C VAL A 93 4.74 -7.54 8.84
N ALA A 94 3.94 -8.25 8.04
CA ALA A 94 2.49 -8.01 7.95
C ALA A 94 1.71 -8.85 8.96
N ASP A 95 0.74 -8.24 9.63
CA ASP A 95 -0.25 -8.97 10.44
C ASP A 95 -1.39 -9.53 9.57
N TYR A 96 -1.70 -8.85 8.46
CA TYR A 96 -2.64 -9.33 7.46
C TYR A 96 -2.35 -8.73 6.09
N PHE A 97 -2.86 -9.41 5.06
CA PHE A 97 -2.76 -8.97 3.67
C PHE A 97 -4.13 -8.60 3.11
N VAL A 98 -4.13 -7.60 2.23
CA VAL A 98 -5.29 -7.26 1.40
C VAL A 98 -4.90 -7.43 -0.06
N ILE A 99 -5.68 -8.21 -0.81
CA ILE A 99 -5.52 -8.38 -2.25
C ILE A 99 -6.45 -7.40 -2.95
N ASN A 100 -5.90 -6.33 -3.53
CA ASN A 100 -6.71 -5.29 -4.16
C ASN A 100 -7.07 -5.67 -5.60
N ILE A 101 -8.32 -6.05 -5.78
CA ILE A 101 -8.96 -6.47 -7.04
C ILE A 101 -10.25 -5.67 -7.35
N SER A 102 -10.44 -4.53 -6.68
CA SER A 102 -11.61 -3.64 -6.85
C SER A 102 -11.40 -2.60 -7.93
#